data_AF-A0A8G1RDF7-F1
#
_entry.id   AF-A0A8G1RDF7-F1
#
_cell.length_a   1.000
_cell.length_b   1.000
_cell.length_c   1.000
_cell.angle_alpha   90.00
_cell.angle_beta   90.00
_cell.angle_gamma   90.00
#
_symmetry.space_group_name_H-M   'P 1'
#
loop_
_entity.id
_entity.type
_entity.pdbx_description
1 polymer ?
#
loop_
_entity_poly.entity_id
_entity_poly.type
_entity_poly.pdbx_seq_one_letter_code
_entity_poly.pdbx_strand_id
1 'polypeptide(L)'
;MQQALEQFRVRMATANRRFIQDRVDEIEARGLAREEVKWQKMVEYRHIYLPNERENGFPPRLVDLPAAMDMDMGQVFPFPLNGVHPPRLRTHEAREQFLDMLQQVFQQQAADWAAERGQETPGLVPRCDELGVFLQYAYAVEDPDFRLSAIPPFEPGLMLLSEEQAALAETQPERYRELDREECAQVREYLESDGIGDLIHKSMVGPSVESDDLEFKAGVVTGTGYIGEYPHWYSAYLYCRQRDDAVRDDAIPDAPNIRIGRGGSLSLTTRGISWRLL
;
A
#
# COMPACT_ATOMS: atom_id res chain seq x y z
N MET A 1 -2.30 9.90 13.09
CA MET A 1 -2.10 8.56 12.46
C MET A 1 -3.01 7.45 12.99
N GLN A 2 -2.83 6.98 14.22
CA GLN A 2 -3.54 5.81 14.78
C GLN A 2 -5.07 5.87 14.61
N GLN A 3 -5.70 7.02 14.92
CA GLN A 3 -7.14 7.20 14.75
C GLN A 3 -7.59 7.10 13.28
N ALA A 4 -6.78 7.60 12.34
CA ALA A 4 -7.10 7.54 10.92
C ALA A 4 -7.04 6.10 10.41
N LEU A 5 -6.03 5.33 10.83
CA LEU A 5 -5.94 3.89 10.53
C LEU A 5 -7.12 3.12 11.14
N GLU A 6 -7.55 3.45 12.35
CA GLU A 6 -8.72 2.79 12.94
C GLU A 6 -10.00 3.10 12.18
N GLN A 7 -10.20 4.35 11.75
CA GLN A 7 -11.32 4.71 10.89
C GLN A 7 -11.27 4.00 9.54
N PHE A 8 -10.08 3.86 8.95
CA PHE A 8 -9.86 3.08 7.74
C PHE A 8 -10.26 1.62 7.95
N ARG A 9 -9.75 0.99 9.02
CA ARG A 9 -10.05 -0.41 9.37
C ARG A 9 -11.54 -0.68 9.45
N VAL A 10 -12.27 0.16 10.18
CA VAL A 10 -13.72 0.01 10.35
C VAL A 10 -14.43 0.18 9.01
N ARG A 11 -14.11 1.23 8.24
CA ARG A 11 -14.75 1.49 6.93
C ARG A 11 -14.49 0.35 5.94
N MET A 12 -13.26 -0.13 5.84
CA MET A 12 -12.91 -1.24 4.95
C MET A 12 -13.55 -2.54 5.38
N ALA A 13 -13.48 -2.90 6.65
CA ALA A 13 -14.11 -4.12 7.12
C ALA A 13 -15.63 -4.10 6.88
N THR A 14 -16.31 -2.98 7.13
CA THR A 14 -17.75 -2.85 6.85
C THR A 14 -18.06 -2.93 5.37
N ALA A 15 -17.32 -2.22 4.52
CA ALA A 15 -17.55 -2.22 3.07
C ALA A 15 -17.28 -3.59 2.43
N ASN A 16 -16.22 -4.28 2.87
CA ASN A 16 -15.84 -5.60 2.38
C ASN A 16 -16.85 -6.66 2.82
N ARG A 17 -17.27 -6.66 4.10
CA ARG A 17 -18.33 -7.55 4.59
C ARG A 17 -19.64 -7.35 3.82
N ARG A 18 -20.06 -6.09 3.63
CA ARG A 18 -21.28 -5.78 2.89
C ARG A 18 -21.21 -6.26 1.45
N PHE A 19 -20.09 -6.01 0.77
CA PHE A 19 -19.90 -6.48 -0.60
C PHE A 19 -20.03 -8.01 -0.68
N ILE A 20 -19.36 -8.74 0.21
CA ILE A 20 -19.42 -10.20 0.27
C ILE A 20 -20.85 -10.68 0.51
N GLN A 21 -21.57 -10.12 1.49
CA GLN A 21 -22.98 -10.45 1.73
C GLN A 21 -23.84 -10.20 0.49
N ASP A 22 -23.70 -9.04 -0.15
CA ASP A 22 -24.45 -8.70 -1.36
C ASP A 22 -24.19 -9.71 -2.49
N ARG A 23 -22.95 -10.27 -2.60
CA ARG A 23 -22.61 -11.32 -3.58
C ARG A 23 -23.22 -12.67 -3.20
N VAL A 24 -23.18 -13.03 -1.92
CA VAL A 24 -23.82 -14.25 -1.40
C VAL A 24 -25.32 -14.23 -1.69
N ASP A 25 -26.00 -13.13 -1.36
CA ASP A 25 -27.44 -12.97 -1.57
C ASP A 25 -27.80 -13.03 -3.06
N GLU A 26 -27.00 -12.41 -3.93
CA GLU A 26 -27.18 -12.48 -5.38
C GLU A 26 -27.07 -13.92 -5.91
N ILE A 27 -26.08 -14.68 -5.43
CA ILE A 27 -25.86 -16.07 -5.85
C ILE A 27 -27.00 -16.97 -5.35
N GLU A 28 -27.45 -16.78 -4.10
CA GLU A 28 -28.59 -17.52 -3.54
C GLU A 28 -29.89 -17.24 -4.29
N ALA A 29 -30.15 -15.98 -4.66
CA ALA A 29 -31.34 -15.60 -5.41
C ALA A 29 -31.45 -16.28 -6.78
N ARG A 30 -30.35 -16.81 -7.34
CA ARG A 30 -30.35 -17.58 -8.60
C ARG A 30 -30.91 -18.99 -8.45
N GLY A 31 -31.15 -19.47 -7.21
CA GLY A 31 -31.75 -20.79 -6.96
C GLY A 31 -30.87 -21.96 -7.41
N LEU A 32 -29.54 -21.81 -7.36
CA LEU A 32 -28.60 -22.85 -7.74
C LEU A 32 -28.70 -24.05 -6.80
N ALA A 33 -28.87 -25.25 -7.35
CA ALA A 33 -29.20 -26.46 -6.57
C ALA A 33 -28.02 -27.09 -5.81
N ARG A 34 -26.77 -26.72 -6.13
CA ARG A 34 -25.54 -27.32 -5.60
C ARG A 34 -24.62 -26.24 -5.02
N GLU A 35 -24.12 -26.45 -3.80
CA GLU A 35 -23.22 -25.50 -3.14
C GLU A 35 -21.90 -25.31 -3.91
N GLU A 36 -21.40 -26.36 -4.56
CA GLU A 36 -20.17 -26.29 -5.37
C GLU A 36 -20.30 -25.27 -6.50
N VAL A 37 -21.49 -25.20 -7.12
CA VAL A 37 -21.77 -24.24 -8.21
C VAL A 37 -21.89 -22.82 -7.67
N LYS A 38 -22.42 -22.65 -6.44
CA LYS A 38 -22.48 -21.35 -5.78
C LYS A 38 -21.08 -20.85 -5.43
N TRP A 39 -20.22 -21.72 -4.90
CA TRP A 39 -18.83 -21.41 -4.61
C TRP A 39 -18.02 -21.09 -5.87
N GLN A 40 -18.24 -21.82 -6.97
CA GLN A 40 -17.63 -21.48 -8.26
C GLN A 40 -18.01 -20.07 -8.72
N LYS A 41 -19.25 -19.65 -8.50
CA LYS A 41 -19.68 -18.28 -8.78
C LYS A 41 -19.05 -17.25 -7.85
N MET A 42 -18.84 -17.62 -6.59
CA MET A 42 -18.18 -16.75 -5.63
C MET A 42 -16.69 -16.52 -5.97
N VAL A 43 -16.02 -17.50 -6.56
CA VAL A 43 -14.60 -17.40 -6.98
C VAL A 43 -14.40 -16.52 -8.21
N GLU A 44 -15.47 -16.20 -8.95
CA GLU A 44 -15.39 -15.19 -10.02
C GLU A 44 -15.03 -13.80 -9.47
N TYR A 45 -15.23 -13.57 -8.18
CA TYR A 45 -14.74 -12.38 -7.47
C TYR A 45 -13.31 -12.59 -7.02
N ARG A 46 -12.45 -11.62 -7.34
CA ARG A 46 -11.03 -11.66 -7.02
C ARG A 46 -10.82 -11.81 -5.51
N HIS A 47 -9.87 -12.66 -5.14
CA HIS A 47 -9.48 -12.96 -3.76
C HIS A 47 -10.50 -13.73 -2.90
N ILE A 48 -11.51 -14.39 -3.50
CA ILE A 48 -12.30 -15.41 -2.81
C ILE A 48 -11.91 -16.79 -3.36
N TYR A 49 -11.34 -17.64 -2.50
CA TYR A 49 -10.91 -19.00 -2.86
C TYR A 49 -12.06 -20.01 -2.72
N LEU A 50 -11.94 -21.13 -3.43
CA LEU A 50 -12.82 -22.28 -3.22
C LEU A 50 -12.58 -22.86 -1.82
N PRO A 51 -13.63 -23.29 -1.11
CA PRO A 51 -13.46 -24.07 0.11
C PRO A 51 -12.63 -25.31 -0.21
N ASN A 52 -11.52 -25.47 0.49
CA ASN A 52 -10.69 -26.66 0.33
C ASN A 52 -11.39 -27.82 1.08
N GLU A 53 -11.72 -28.91 0.39
CA GLU A 53 -12.29 -30.11 1.04
C GLU A 53 -11.37 -30.74 2.12
N ARG A 54 -10.10 -30.30 2.17
CA ARG A 54 -9.06 -30.83 3.06
C ARG A 54 -8.74 -29.96 4.28
N GLU A 55 -9.30 -28.74 4.37
CA GLU A 55 -9.01 -27.79 5.46
C GLU A 55 -10.29 -27.51 6.24
N ASN A 56 -10.36 -28.05 7.47
CA ASN A 56 -11.55 -28.10 8.33
C ASN A 56 -12.06 -26.73 8.86
N GLY A 57 -11.71 -25.61 8.21
CA GLY A 57 -11.95 -24.25 8.69
C GLY A 57 -12.99 -23.43 7.92
N PHE A 58 -13.41 -23.89 6.73
CA PHE A 58 -14.33 -23.11 5.89
C PHE A 58 -15.81 -23.43 6.17
N PRO A 59 -16.70 -22.43 6.06
CA PRO A 59 -18.13 -22.68 6.10
C PRO A 59 -18.54 -23.59 4.94
N PRO A 60 -19.29 -24.68 5.20
CA PRO A 60 -19.69 -25.63 4.16
C PRO A 60 -20.74 -25.06 3.21
N ARG A 61 -21.57 -24.10 3.67
CA ARG A 61 -22.58 -23.43 2.85
C ARG A 61 -22.18 -21.99 2.59
N LEU A 62 -22.41 -21.50 1.38
CA LEU A 62 -22.04 -20.14 1.00
C LEU A 62 -22.72 -19.07 1.89
N VAL A 63 -23.97 -19.32 2.29
CA VAL A 63 -24.73 -18.44 3.22
C VAL A 63 -24.12 -18.33 4.62
N ASP A 64 -23.28 -19.28 5.03
CA ASP A 64 -22.66 -19.27 6.35
C ASP A 64 -21.33 -18.48 6.35
N LEU A 65 -20.83 -18.11 5.16
CA LEU A 65 -19.59 -17.33 4.98
C LEU A 65 -19.56 -16.01 5.77
N PRO A 66 -20.59 -15.14 5.70
CA PRO A 66 -20.59 -13.88 6.44
C PRO A 66 -20.46 -14.06 7.95
N ALA A 67 -21.11 -15.09 8.52
CA ALA A 67 -21.02 -15.38 9.95
C ALA A 67 -19.64 -15.93 10.34
N ALA A 68 -19.02 -16.77 9.49
CA ALA A 68 -17.68 -17.30 9.72
C ALA A 68 -16.61 -16.19 9.71
N MET A 69 -16.78 -15.17 8.86
CA MET A 69 -15.88 -14.02 8.80
C MET A 69 -15.82 -13.25 10.12
N ASP A 70 -16.86 -13.26 10.94
CA ASP A 70 -16.84 -12.58 12.25
C ASP A 70 -16.11 -13.40 13.34
N MET A 71 -15.82 -14.69 13.09
CA MET A 71 -15.24 -15.60 14.08
C MET A 71 -13.76 -15.93 13.82
N ASP A 72 -13.33 -16.07 12.56
CA ASP A 72 -11.92 -16.32 12.22
C ASP A 72 -11.55 -15.73 10.85
N MET A 73 -11.08 -14.49 10.86
CA MET A 73 -10.74 -13.71 9.66
C MET A 73 -9.54 -14.29 8.89
N GLY A 74 -8.66 -15.05 9.55
CA GLY A 74 -7.41 -15.55 8.97
C GLY A 74 -7.53 -16.91 8.27
N GLN A 75 -8.62 -17.63 8.48
CA GLN A 75 -8.86 -18.92 7.82
C GLN A 75 -9.52 -18.78 6.45
N VAL A 76 -10.30 -17.71 6.24
CA VAL A 76 -11.08 -17.54 5.01
C VAL A 76 -10.31 -16.77 3.93
N PHE A 77 -9.55 -15.75 4.34
CA PHE A 77 -8.80 -14.89 3.45
C PHE A 77 -7.33 -14.86 3.88
N PRO A 78 -6.39 -14.85 2.93
CA PRO A 78 -4.97 -14.74 3.26
C PRO A 78 -4.57 -13.33 3.73
N PHE A 79 -5.52 -12.39 3.83
CA PHE A 79 -5.31 -11.01 4.24
C PHE A 79 -6.47 -10.49 5.11
N PRO A 80 -6.24 -9.42 5.91
CA PRO A 80 -7.30 -8.80 6.70
C PRO A 80 -8.32 -8.06 5.83
N LEU A 81 -9.62 -8.30 6.03
CA LEU A 81 -10.68 -7.50 5.36
C LEU A 81 -10.70 -6.03 5.78
N ASN A 82 -10.01 -5.68 6.86
CA ASN A 82 -9.86 -4.30 7.30
C ASN A 82 -8.80 -3.53 6.50
N GLY A 83 -8.06 -4.22 5.63
CA GLY A 83 -7.10 -3.62 4.71
C GLY A 83 -5.90 -2.97 5.40
N VAL A 84 -5.62 -3.27 6.68
CA VAL A 84 -4.46 -2.70 7.40
C VAL A 84 -3.56 -3.81 7.90
N HIS A 85 -2.37 -3.86 7.32
CA HIS A 85 -1.33 -4.80 7.70
C HIS A 85 -0.58 -4.30 8.94
N PRO A 86 -0.31 -5.18 9.93
CA PRO A 86 0.37 -4.80 11.17
C PRO A 86 1.78 -4.28 10.90
N PRO A 87 2.33 -3.41 11.77
CA PRO A 87 3.66 -2.86 11.58
C PRO A 87 4.72 -3.97 11.62
N ARG A 88 5.69 -3.92 10.70
CA ARG A 88 6.81 -4.89 10.66
C ARG A 88 8.07 -4.37 11.33
N LEU A 89 8.32 -3.06 11.25
CA LEU A 89 9.38 -2.36 11.97
C LEU A 89 8.94 -2.07 13.42
N ARG A 90 9.10 -3.06 14.30
CA ARG A 90 8.55 -3.06 15.67
C ARG A 90 9.26 -2.08 16.60
N THR A 91 10.57 -1.89 16.45
CA THR A 91 11.35 -1.02 17.33
C THR A 91 11.52 0.39 16.75
N HIS A 92 11.73 1.38 17.62
CA HIS A 92 12.08 2.74 17.17
C HIS A 92 13.37 2.74 16.35
N GLU A 93 14.39 2.03 16.84
CA GLU A 93 15.69 1.90 16.15
C GLU A 93 15.56 1.36 14.73
N ALA A 94 14.77 0.29 14.53
CA ALA A 94 14.52 -0.28 13.21
C ALA A 94 13.86 0.72 12.24
N ARG A 95 12.86 1.47 12.73
CA ARG A 95 12.23 2.53 11.95
C ARG A 95 13.23 3.61 11.58
N GLU A 96 14.03 4.08 12.54
CA GLU A 96 15.01 5.12 12.27
C GLU A 96 16.05 4.68 11.24
N GLN A 97 16.56 3.45 11.35
CA GLN A 97 17.50 2.88 10.41
C GLN A 97 16.91 2.79 8.99
N PHE A 98 15.66 2.36 8.86
CA PHE A 98 14.97 2.28 7.58
C PHE A 98 14.77 3.67 6.95
N LEU A 99 14.35 4.66 7.74
CA LEU A 99 14.13 6.03 7.26
C LEU A 99 15.43 6.71 6.84
N ASP A 100 16.53 6.48 7.57
CA ASP A 100 17.86 6.97 7.21
C ASP A 100 18.35 6.33 5.92
N MET A 101 18.10 5.02 5.74
CA MET A 101 18.39 4.32 4.50
C MET A 101 17.62 4.93 3.32
N LEU A 102 16.30 5.11 3.45
CA LEU A 102 15.48 5.71 2.39
C LEU A 102 15.94 7.13 2.07
N GLN A 103 16.25 7.95 3.07
CA GLN A 103 16.73 9.32 2.85
C GLN A 103 18.03 9.34 2.05
N GLN A 104 18.97 8.43 2.34
CA GLN A 104 20.21 8.30 1.59
C GLN A 104 19.96 7.87 0.14
N VAL A 105 19.12 6.84 -0.06
CA VAL A 105 18.75 6.36 -1.41
C VAL A 105 18.09 7.47 -2.22
N PHE A 106 17.16 8.22 -1.62
CA PHE A 106 16.50 9.34 -2.28
C PHE A 106 17.44 10.51 -2.57
N GLN A 107 18.37 10.80 -1.67
CA GLN A 107 19.39 11.82 -1.91
C GLN A 107 20.29 11.46 -3.10
N GLN A 108 20.68 10.18 -3.20
CA GLN A 108 21.48 9.67 -4.30
C GLN A 108 20.69 9.71 -5.61
N GLN A 109 19.47 9.17 -5.62
CA GLN A 109 18.54 9.22 -6.74
C GLN A 109 18.36 10.66 -7.27
N ALA A 110 18.19 11.63 -6.38
CA ALA A 110 17.96 13.02 -6.77
C ALA A 110 19.23 13.67 -7.37
N ALA A 111 20.41 13.28 -6.88
CA ALA A 111 21.70 13.72 -7.41
C ALA A 111 21.97 13.13 -8.81
N ASP A 112 21.74 11.83 -8.98
CA ASP A 112 21.92 11.13 -10.27
C ASP A 112 20.98 11.72 -11.33
N TRP A 113 19.72 11.91 -10.98
CA TRP A 113 18.73 12.56 -11.87
C TRP A 113 19.20 13.96 -12.30
N ALA A 114 19.65 14.78 -11.36
CA ALA A 114 20.13 16.14 -11.66
C ALA A 114 21.34 16.11 -12.60
N ALA A 115 22.29 15.19 -12.37
CA ALA A 115 23.45 15.01 -13.22
C ALA A 115 23.07 14.58 -14.65
N GLU A 116 22.15 13.62 -14.80
CA GLU A 116 21.65 13.16 -16.11
C GLU A 116 20.97 14.27 -16.91
N ARG A 117 20.22 15.15 -16.23
CA ARG A 117 19.49 16.27 -16.87
C ARG A 117 20.32 17.56 -16.96
N GLY A 118 21.57 17.57 -16.50
CA GLY A 118 22.41 18.78 -16.45
C GLY A 118 21.83 19.89 -15.58
N GLN A 119 21.04 19.54 -14.56
CA GLN A 119 20.43 20.46 -13.60
C GLN A 119 21.29 20.56 -12.34
N GLU A 120 21.09 21.61 -11.55
CA GLU A 120 21.70 21.69 -10.22
C GLU A 120 21.19 20.55 -9.34
N THR A 121 22.09 19.98 -8.54
CA THR A 121 21.70 18.98 -7.56
C THR A 121 20.68 19.59 -6.61
N PRO A 122 19.59 18.89 -6.32
CA PRO A 122 18.68 19.35 -5.29
C PRO A 122 19.43 19.47 -3.97
N GLY A 123 19.05 20.46 -3.16
CA GLY A 123 19.51 20.54 -1.78
C GLY A 123 19.14 19.28 -0.98
N LEU A 124 19.47 19.28 0.31
CA LEU A 124 19.25 18.13 1.18
C LEU A 124 17.79 17.63 1.10
N VAL A 125 17.59 16.40 0.64
CA VAL A 125 16.30 15.71 0.68
C VAL A 125 15.98 15.43 2.16
N PRO A 126 14.87 15.94 2.68
CA PRO A 126 14.51 15.71 4.07
C PRO A 126 14.19 14.23 4.30
N ARG A 127 14.24 13.82 5.55
CA ARG A 127 13.87 12.46 5.96
C ARG A 127 12.34 12.29 5.92
N CYS A 128 11.88 11.07 5.64
CA CYS A 128 10.46 10.72 5.58
C CYS A 128 9.85 10.51 6.98
N ASP A 129 9.95 11.48 7.90
CA ASP A 129 9.50 11.27 9.29
C ASP A 129 7.98 10.98 9.37
N GLU A 130 7.17 11.54 8.47
CA GLU A 130 5.74 11.23 8.33
C GLU A 130 5.49 9.75 7.99
N LEU A 131 6.39 9.16 7.20
CA LEU A 131 6.36 7.74 6.86
C LEU A 131 6.73 6.90 8.08
N GLY A 132 7.68 7.37 8.89
CA GLY A 132 8.01 6.79 10.19
C GLY A 132 6.81 6.68 11.13
N VAL A 133 5.99 7.74 11.18
CA VAL A 133 4.75 7.74 11.96
C VAL A 133 3.75 6.72 11.42
N PHE A 134 3.61 6.59 10.10
CA PHE A 134 2.77 5.53 9.51
C PHE A 134 3.27 4.13 9.89
N LEU A 135 4.57 3.87 9.69
CA LEU A 135 5.24 2.58 9.92
C LEU A 135 5.24 2.15 11.38
N GLN A 136 5.05 3.08 12.32
CA GLN A 136 4.82 2.77 13.73
C GLN A 136 3.51 2.00 13.94
N TYR A 137 2.47 2.26 13.15
CA TYR A 137 1.13 1.73 13.37
C TYR A 137 0.66 0.73 12.31
N ALA A 138 1.21 0.77 11.10
CA ALA A 138 0.86 -0.13 10.01
C ALA A 138 2.07 -0.34 9.09
N TYR A 139 2.16 -1.52 8.50
CA TYR A 139 3.14 -1.78 7.44
C TYR A 139 2.64 -1.33 6.07
N ALA A 140 1.35 -1.61 5.83
CA ALA A 140 0.69 -1.34 4.57
C ALA A 140 -0.80 -1.10 4.80
N VAL A 141 -1.42 -0.40 3.86
CA VAL A 141 -2.87 -0.38 3.71
C VAL A 141 -3.26 -0.79 2.29
N GLU A 142 -4.26 -1.64 2.17
CA GLU A 142 -4.76 -2.14 0.89
C GLU A 142 -6.30 -2.13 0.87
N ASP A 143 -6.89 -1.97 -0.32
CA ASP A 143 -8.27 -2.40 -0.54
C ASP A 143 -8.20 -3.81 -1.12
N PRO A 144 -8.58 -4.85 -0.34
CA PRO A 144 -8.74 -6.18 -0.89
C PRO A 144 -9.64 -6.14 -2.11
N ASP A 145 -9.09 -6.47 -3.28
CA ASP A 145 -9.69 -6.08 -4.54
C ASP A 145 -10.86 -6.97 -4.99
N PHE A 146 -11.81 -7.25 -4.10
CA PHE A 146 -13.03 -8.00 -4.37
C PHE A 146 -13.86 -7.42 -5.52
N ARG A 147 -13.64 -6.13 -5.81
CA ARG A 147 -14.43 -5.32 -6.76
C ARG A 147 -13.75 -5.15 -8.11
N LEU A 148 -12.58 -5.76 -8.35
CA LEU A 148 -11.77 -5.55 -9.56
C LEU A 148 -11.49 -4.07 -9.85
N SER A 149 -11.34 -3.28 -8.80
CA SER A 149 -11.02 -1.86 -8.81
C SER A 149 -9.56 -1.58 -9.16
N ALA A 150 -8.68 -2.58 -8.97
CA ALA A 150 -7.24 -2.46 -9.13
C ALA A 150 -6.62 -1.29 -8.34
N ILE A 151 -7.23 -0.89 -7.22
CA ILE A 151 -6.65 0.14 -6.36
C ILE A 151 -5.30 -0.37 -5.83
N PRO A 152 -4.21 0.37 -6.02
CA PRO A 152 -2.89 -0.06 -5.58
C PRO A 152 -2.82 -0.03 -4.05
N PRO A 153 -2.21 -1.03 -3.41
CA PRO A 153 -1.94 -0.97 -1.97
C PRO A 153 -0.88 0.10 -1.71
N PHE A 154 -0.90 0.72 -0.52
CA PHE A 154 0.18 1.60 -0.06
C PHE A 154 1.06 0.82 0.92
N GLU A 155 2.19 0.31 0.43
CA GLU A 155 3.13 -0.55 1.16
C GLU A 155 4.53 0.09 1.24
N PRO A 156 4.68 1.19 2.00
CA PRO A 156 5.93 1.93 2.08
C PRO A 156 7.07 1.18 2.80
N GLY A 157 6.75 0.08 3.48
CA GLY A 157 7.74 -0.85 4.02
C GLY A 157 8.40 -1.75 2.96
N LEU A 158 7.97 -1.67 1.70
CA LEU A 158 8.55 -2.37 0.55
C LEU A 158 8.54 -3.90 0.73
N MET A 159 9.71 -4.54 0.84
CA MET A 159 9.85 -5.99 1.07
C MET A 159 10.33 -6.30 2.50
N LEU A 160 10.28 -5.34 3.42
CA LEU A 160 10.85 -5.50 4.76
C LEU A 160 10.08 -6.51 5.61
N LEU A 161 10.78 -7.58 6.00
CA LEU A 161 10.37 -8.57 7.01
C LEU A 161 9.03 -9.25 6.69
N SER A 162 8.82 -10.48 7.12
CA SER A 162 7.50 -11.09 7.19
C SER A 162 6.82 -10.75 8.53
N GLU A 163 5.52 -11.03 8.66
CA GLU A 163 4.85 -10.91 9.96
C GLU A 163 5.49 -11.80 11.03
N GLU A 164 5.91 -13.00 10.66
CA GLU A 164 6.59 -13.96 11.54
C GLU A 164 7.97 -13.43 11.98
N GLN A 165 8.74 -12.88 11.05
CA GLN A 165 10.02 -12.25 11.36
C GLN A 165 9.84 -11.03 12.26
N ALA A 166 8.82 -10.21 12.01
CA ALA A 166 8.50 -9.06 12.86
C ALA A 166 8.12 -9.47 14.28
N ALA A 167 7.44 -10.60 14.47
CA ALA A 167 7.09 -11.13 15.80
C ALA A 167 8.32 -11.54 16.64
N LEU A 168 9.48 -11.75 16.01
CA LEU A 168 10.74 -11.99 16.73
C LEU A 168 11.17 -10.79 17.58
N ALA A 169 10.69 -9.58 17.31
CA ALA A 169 11.02 -8.42 18.14
C ALA A 169 10.65 -8.62 19.62
N GLU A 170 9.60 -9.39 19.90
CA GLU A 170 9.12 -9.66 21.26
C GLU A 170 9.79 -10.89 21.88
N THR A 171 10.10 -11.91 21.07
CA THR A 171 10.57 -13.22 21.56
C THR A 171 12.09 -13.41 21.45
N GLN A 172 12.72 -12.83 20.43
CA GLN A 172 14.14 -12.96 20.08
C GLN A 172 14.69 -11.61 19.56
N PRO A 173 14.79 -10.57 20.41
CA PRO A 173 15.07 -9.20 19.98
C PRO A 173 16.42 -9.02 19.28
N GLU A 174 17.46 -9.77 19.66
CA GLU A 174 18.76 -9.69 18.97
C GLU A 174 18.69 -10.27 17.56
N ARG A 175 17.99 -11.40 17.38
CA ARG A 175 17.76 -11.98 16.04
C ARG A 175 16.91 -11.05 15.17
N TYR A 176 15.90 -10.39 15.76
CA TYR A 176 15.13 -9.38 15.06
C TYR A 176 16.02 -8.23 14.57
N ARG A 177 16.92 -7.71 15.42
CA ARG A 177 17.85 -6.63 15.02
C ARG A 177 18.80 -7.04 13.90
N GLU A 178 19.29 -8.29 13.91
CA GLU A 178 20.13 -8.81 12.83
C GLU A 178 19.35 -8.85 11.51
N LEU A 179 18.16 -9.45 11.52
CA LEU A 179 17.28 -9.52 10.35
C LEU A 179 16.89 -8.15 9.83
N ASP A 180 16.53 -7.21 10.70
CA ASP A 180 16.18 -5.85 10.33
C ASP A 180 17.29 -5.14 9.54
N ARG A 181 18.56 -5.33 9.95
CA ARG A 181 19.72 -4.80 9.22
C ARG A 181 19.92 -5.48 7.88
N GLU A 182 19.79 -6.80 7.83
CA GLU A 182 19.94 -7.58 6.60
C GLU A 182 18.88 -7.20 5.57
N GLU A 183 17.61 -7.14 5.98
CA GLU A 183 16.48 -6.76 5.12
C GLU A 183 16.60 -5.29 4.67
N CYS A 184 17.00 -4.37 5.55
CA CYS A 184 17.27 -2.98 5.14
C CYS A 184 18.38 -2.88 4.09
N ALA A 185 19.42 -3.73 4.19
CA ALA A 185 20.49 -3.77 3.20
C ALA A 185 20.01 -4.36 1.86
N GLN A 186 19.20 -5.42 1.89
CA GLN A 186 18.60 -6.01 0.69
C GLN A 186 17.65 -5.04 -0.01
N VAL A 187 16.82 -4.31 0.74
CA VAL A 187 15.95 -3.27 0.18
C VAL A 187 16.77 -2.17 -0.47
N ARG A 188 17.85 -1.72 0.17
CA ARG A 188 18.76 -0.74 -0.46
C ARG A 188 19.33 -1.27 -1.77
N GLU A 189 19.88 -2.47 -1.78
CA GLU A 189 20.46 -3.09 -2.98
C GLU A 189 19.41 -3.20 -4.10
N TYR A 190 18.19 -3.61 -3.78
CA TYR A 190 17.08 -3.66 -4.72
C TYR A 190 16.78 -2.29 -5.34
N LEU A 191 16.63 -1.26 -4.51
CA LEU A 191 16.35 0.12 -4.96
C LEU A 191 17.50 0.70 -5.80
N GLU A 192 18.74 0.45 -5.40
CA GLU A 192 19.94 0.96 -6.06
C GLU A 192 20.32 0.18 -7.32
N SER A 193 19.80 -1.04 -7.52
CA SER A 193 20.11 -1.88 -8.68
C SER A 193 19.81 -1.20 -10.03
N ASP A 194 20.59 -1.51 -11.06
CA ASP A 194 20.47 -0.94 -12.42
C ASP A 194 19.29 -1.52 -13.24
N GLY A 195 18.40 -2.29 -12.59
CA GLY A 195 17.24 -2.92 -13.20
C GLY A 195 15.93 -2.11 -13.09
N ILE A 196 14.81 -2.79 -13.28
CA ILE A 196 13.45 -2.27 -13.05
C ILE A 196 13.21 -2.20 -11.53
N GLY A 197 13.80 -1.20 -10.88
CA GLY A 197 13.57 -0.93 -9.47
C GLY A 197 12.31 -0.09 -9.26
N ASP A 198 11.77 -0.13 -8.04
CA ASP A 198 10.61 0.68 -7.64
C ASP A 198 10.92 2.17 -7.49
N LEU A 199 12.18 2.58 -7.64
CA LEU A 199 12.56 3.98 -7.72
C LEU A 199 11.88 4.65 -8.92
N ILE A 200 11.25 5.81 -8.69
CA ILE A 200 10.38 6.43 -9.68
C ILE A 200 11.07 6.80 -11.01
N HIS A 201 12.38 7.03 -11.00
CA HIS A 201 13.18 7.29 -12.22
C HIS A 201 13.64 6.02 -12.95
N LYS A 202 13.61 4.86 -12.28
CA LYS A 202 13.97 3.54 -12.83
C LYS A 202 12.76 2.69 -13.20
N SER A 203 11.60 2.98 -12.61
CA SER A 203 10.37 2.23 -12.85
C SER A 203 9.92 2.38 -14.30
N MET A 204 9.70 1.24 -14.97
CA MET A 204 9.16 1.18 -16.34
C MET A 204 7.71 1.66 -16.46
N VAL A 205 7.04 1.94 -15.33
CA VAL A 205 5.59 2.23 -15.26
C VAL A 205 5.28 3.72 -15.50
N GLY A 206 6.27 4.56 -15.80
CA GLY A 206 6.01 5.97 -16.10
C GLY A 206 5.76 6.26 -17.58
N PRO A 207 4.52 6.44 -18.08
CA PRO A 207 4.29 7.63 -18.88
C PRO A 207 4.50 8.79 -17.90
N SER A 208 5.66 9.44 -17.99
CA SER A 208 5.98 10.72 -17.36
C SER A 208 5.11 11.05 -16.14
N VAL A 209 5.64 10.91 -14.93
CA VAL A 209 5.12 11.73 -13.82
C VAL A 209 5.47 13.20 -14.15
N GLU A 210 4.83 13.71 -15.19
CA GLU A 210 4.78 15.09 -15.63
C GLU A 210 3.40 15.53 -15.18
N SER A 211 3.36 15.96 -13.92
CA SER A 211 2.28 16.82 -13.50
C SER A 211 2.66 18.21 -13.95
N ASP A 212 1.75 18.90 -14.65
CA ASP A 212 1.94 20.29 -15.06
C ASP A 212 2.25 21.21 -13.86
N ASP A 213 1.89 20.78 -12.66
CA ASP A 213 2.00 21.56 -11.43
C ASP A 213 3.13 21.11 -10.49
N LEU A 214 3.68 19.91 -10.66
CA LEU A 214 4.65 19.32 -9.73
C LEU A 214 5.96 18.94 -10.43
N GLU A 215 7.06 19.38 -9.82
CA GLU A 215 8.41 18.91 -10.15
C GLU A 215 8.84 17.86 -9.13
N PHE A 216 9.16 16.66 -9.61
CA PHE A 216 9.61 15.54 -8.79
C PHE A 216 11.14 15.54 -8.65
N LYS A 217 11.62 15.21 -7.45
CA LYS A 217 13.05 15.14 -7.13
C LYS A 217 13.50 13.74 -6.77
N ALA A 218 12.66 13.00 -6.06
CA ALA A 218 12.92 11.64 -5.62
C ALA A 218 11.60 10.94 -5.28
N GLY A 219 11.61 9.62 -5.17
CA GLY A 219 10.48 8.83 -4.74
C GLY A 219 10.59 7.36 -5.10
N VAL A 220 9.63 6.61 -4.55
CA VAL A 220 9.52 5.15 -4.70
C VAL A 220 8.05 4.76 -4.93
N VAL A 221 7.83 3.78 -5.79
CA VAL A 221 6.55 3.09 -5.94
C VAL A 221 6.32 2.26 -4.68
N THR A 222 5.16 2.44 -4.05
CA THR A 222 4.79 1.74 -2.82
C THR A 222 3.77 0.63 -3.03
N GLY A 223 3.31 0.45 -4.26
CA GLY A 223 2.41 -0.64 -4.61
C GLY A 223 1.88 -0.53 -6.03
N THR A 224 1.49 -1.67 -6.57
CA THR A 224 0.92 -1.80 -7.91
C THR A 224 -0.42 -2.52 -7.83
N GLY A 225 -1.45 -1.90 -8.39
CA GLY A 225 -2.76 -2.48 -8.56
C GLY A 225 -2.88 -3.09 -9.95
N TYR A 226 -3.42 -4.30 -10.03
CA TYR A 226 -3.46 -5.08 -11.27
C TYR A 226 -4.90 -5.31 -11.74
N ILE A 227 -5.12 -5.47 -13.04
CA ILE A 227 -6.32 -6.12 -13.59
C ILE A 227 -5.84 -7.38 -14.32
N GLY A 228 -6.14 -8.55 -13.78
CA GLY A 228 -5.51 -9.80 -14.23
C GLY A 228 -4.00 -9.75 -13.99
N GLU A 229 -3.21 -10.02 -15.04
CA GLU A 229 -1.75 -9.98 -15.00
C GLU A 229 -1.17 -8.59 -15.34
N TYR A 230 -2.03 -7.62 -15.69
CA TYR A 230 -1.58 -6.33 -16.20
C TYR A 230 -1.61 -5.26 -15.10
N PRO A 231 -0.49 -4.53 -14.88
CA PRO A 231 -0.49 -3.40 -13.96
C PRO A 231 -1.41 -2.30 -14.50
N HIS A 232 -2.26 -1.75 -13.63
CA HIS A 232 -3.26 -0.76 -14.00
C HIS A 232 -3.08 0.56 -13.26
N TRP A 233 -2.79 0.50 -11.96
CA TRP A 233 -2.52 1.67 -11.13
C TRP A 233 -1.29 1.43 -10.27
N TYR A 234 -0.68 2.51 -9.78
CA TYR A 234 0.39 2.44 -8.80
C TYR A 234 0.20 3.51 -7.73
N SER A 235 0.67 3.23 -6.53
CA SER A 235 0.86 4.22 -5.49
C SER A 235 2.34 4.55 -5.38
N ALA A 236 2.66 5.77 -4.97
CA ALA A 236 4.04 6.18 -4.78
C ALA A 236 4.17 7.16 -3.62
N TYR A 237 5.36 7.19 -3.03
CA TYR A 237 5.79 8.21 -2.09
C TYR A 237 6.82 9.11 -2.78
N LEU A 238 6.52 10.42 -2.88
CA LEU A 238 7.24 11.33 -3.76
C LEU A 238 7.70 12.59 -3.02
N TYR A 239 8.96 12.96 -3.25
CA TYR A 239 9.49 14.29 -3.00
C TYR A 239 9.23 15.17 -4.21
N CYS A 240 8.35 16.15 -4.05
CA CYS A 240 8.01 17.10 -5.09
C CYS A 240 7.96 18.53 -4.57
N ARG A 241 8.10 19.49 -5.49
CA ARG A 241 7.80 20.90 -5.26
C ARG A 241 6.79 21.38 -6.28
N GLN A 242 6.01 22.39 -5.90
CA GLN A 242 5.18 23.10 -6.86
C GLN A 242 6.07 23.82 -7.87
N ARG A 243 5.71 23.74 -9.15
CA ARG A 243 6.40 24.45 -10.22
C ARG A 243 6.08 25.94 -10.14
N ASP A 244 7.10 26.78 -10.32
CA ASP A 244 6.95 28.23 -10.24
C ASP A 244 6.15 28.79 -11.45
N ASP A 245 6.08 28.04 -12.54
CA ASP A 245 5.36 28.35 -13.78
C ASP A 245 3.95 27.72 -13.87
N ALA A 246 3.51 27.00 -12.83
CA ALA A 246 2.17 26.43 -12.77
C ALA A 246 1.11 27.54 -12.72
N VAL A 247 0.29 27.65 -13.78
CA VAL A 247 -0.86 28.55 -13.78
C VAL A 247 -1.89 27.97 -12.82
N ARG A 248 -2.10 28.65 -11.69
CA ARG A 248 -3.21 28.29 -10.79
C ARG A 248 -4.53 28.50 -11.53
N ASP A 249 -5.20 27.41 -11.87
CA ASP A 249 -6.61 27.48 -12.22
C ASP A 249 -7.38 27.62 -10.90
N ASP A 250 -7.50 28.86 -10.42
CA ASP A 250 -8.22 29.23 -9.17
C ASP A 250 -9.75 28.92 -9.24
N ALA A 251 -10.18 28.14 -10.23
CA ALA A 251 -11.58 27.79 -10.51
C ALA A 251 -12.01 26.42 -9.95
N ILE A 252 -11.14 25.69 -9.26
CA ILE A 252 -11.59 24.56 -8.41
C ILE A 252 -11.92 25.14 -7.04
N PRO A 253 -13.18 25.11 -6.58
CA PRO A 253 -13.53 25.57 -5.24
C PRO A 253 -12.76 24.71 -4.23
N ASP A 254 -11.74 25.30 -3.63
CA ASP A 254 -10.93 24.67 -2.59
C ASP A 254 -11.83 24.11 -1.48
N ALA A 255 -11.59 22.84 -1.13
CA ALA A 255 -11.89 22.36 0.20
C ALA A 255 -11.15 23.29 1.19
N PRO A 256 -11.84 24.00 2.09
CA PRO A 256 -11.41 25.30 2.61
C PRO A 256 -10.22 25.31 3.61
N ASN A 257 -9.30 24.35 3.59
CA ASN A 257 -8.23 24.23 4.60
C ASN A 257 -6.84 23.84 4.06
N ILE A 258 -6.53 24.01 2.77
CA ILE A 258 -5.18 23.74 2.25
C ILE A 258 -4.31 24.99 2.37
N ARG A 259 -3.69 25.18 3.54
CA ARG A 259 -2.49 26.04 3.69
C ARG A 259 -1.25 25.20 3.35
N ILE A 260 -0.45 25.70 2.41
CA ILE A 260 0.78 25.09 1.92
C ILE A 260 1.87 25.25 2.99
N GLY A 261 2.31 24.14 3.56
CA GLY A 261 3.55 24.03 4.34
C GLY A 261 4.47 23.03 3.65
N ARG A 262 5.80 23.18 3.81
CA ARG A 262 6.81 22.22 3.34
C ARG A 262 6.46 20.81 3.84
N GLY A 263 6.14 19.88 2.94
CA GLY A 263 5.80 18.49 3.29
C GLY A 263 5.46 17.67 2.04
N GLY A 264 5.76 16.37 2.06
CA GLY A 264 5.56 15.43 0.96
C GLY A 264 4.10 15.34 0.50
N SER A 265 3.90 15.00 -0.78
CA SER A 265 2.57 14.84 -1.39
C SER A 265 2.34 13.38 -1.78
N LEU A 266 1.22 12.83 -1.31
CA LEU A 266 0.70 11.54 -1.77
C LEU A 266 -0.20 11.83 -2.98
N SER A 267 0.26 11.52 -4.18
CA SER A 267 -0.52 11.68 -5.41
C SER A 267 -1.18 10.37 -5.82
N LEU A 268 -2.51 10.38 -5.90
CA LEU A 268 -3.32 9.35 -6.55
C LEU A 268 -4.04 10.03 -7.73
N THR A 269 -3.51 9.87 -8.94
CA THR A 269 -4.18 10.25 -10.20
C THR A 269 -4.81 8.99 -10.80
N THR A 270 -6.04 8.91 -11.30
CA THR A 270 -7.12 9.90 -11.51
C THR A 270 -8.44 9.14 -11.26
N ARG A 271 -9.29 9.73 -10.41
CA ARG A 271 -10.54 9.21 -9.80
C ARG A 271 -10.38 8.50 -8.46
N GLY A 272 -10.15 9.33 -7.43
CA GLY A 272 -10.86 9.21 -6.15
C GLY A 272 -10.24 8.28 -5.12
N ILE A 273 -9.33 8.82 -4.32
CA ILE A 273 -9.39 8.95 -2.84
C ILE A 273 -8.03 9.52 -2.43
N SER A 274 -8.00 10.72 -1.85
CA SER A 274 -6.77 11.31 -1.30
C SER A 274 -6.70 10.99 0.19
N TRP A 275 -5.62 10.35 0.62
CA TRP A 275 -5.24 10.29 2.03
C TRP A 275 -4.17 11.36 2.26
N ARG A 276 -4.50 12.34 3.10
CA ARG A 276 -3.51 13.28 3.63
C ARG A 276 -3.11 12.77 5.01
N LEU A 277 -1.85 12.35 5.14
CA LEU A 277 -1.24 12.11 6.45
C LEU A 277 -1.06 13.49 7.11
N LEU A 278 -1.87 13.78 8.13
CA LEU A 278 -1.70 14.94 9.02
C LEU A 278 -0.76 14.59 10.17
#